data_AF-A0A8H7XVC6-F1
#
_entry.id   AF-A0A8H7XVC6-F1
#
_cell.length_a   1.000
_cell.length_b   1.000
_cell.length_c   1.000
_cell.angle_alpha   90.00
_cell.angle_beta   90.00
_cell.angle_gamma   90.00
#
_symmetry.space_group_name_H-M   'P 1'
#
loop_
_entity.id
_entity.type
_entity.pdbx_description
1 polymer ?
#
loop_
_entity_poly.entity_id
_entity_poly.type
_entity_poly.pdbx_seq_one_letter_code
_entity_poly.pdbx_strand_id
1 'polypeptide(L)'
;MSNIQSRAGRIYIRVGGNTQETAVLVDRTSDGRILEKDLSNVTNPVRLNHPQLLYMLHNISSLVNVRWYLGVPFNDSANFRLGIAEQGQAILGDFLVGLQAGNEPDLYGDHGHRPPTYGPYDYFGEFGVLVNAMNNDGNIPNRGLLIGPSVSTGKWTPEQIWDTGFVDAYSSSLAYLSVEHYPTDNCYAQYGTGTPRDAQSLFPTYLTHTSAQTILAPYLNSTTYAQSKSKRMLMFETNTASCGGFAGISDAFGAALWGVDYALQMAHSNFSGALFHVGGQNVYYNPFTPPPTNQSTFRKWTIGPIYYAALVTAEALGPSNTTQILDLQANNNNVYTPAYAIYEGGTLKRVVVVNFASDLSGGSDLEVSLSLVLGGGGGGGTVQVKYLRADSVAQKGNFTWGGQTFGATFASDGRLEGVESIQSVSCSTSDSQSQSQSGVCTIKVPAPSIALIFLTPDAQTEGKGGVPRAPAGTFATSLVTRTRNTATVDPGVLATSNGHTGMDRVVGSTSEGRVSGALGRAGVGVGGVGGVVALGMGVLGGVVLVFGF
;
A
#
# COMPACT_ATOMS: atom_id res chain seq x y z
N MET A 1 -4.60 -11.61 -2.49
CA MET A 1 -5.27 -10.67 -3.42
C MET A 1 -6.63 -11.16 -3.93
N SER A 2 -6.86 -12.46 -4.20
CA SER A 2 -8.19 -12.99 -4.58
C SER A 2 -9.33 -12.58 -3.61
N ASN A 3 -9.02 -12.44 -2.31
CA ASN A 3 -9.94 -11.91 -1.30
C ASN A 3 -10.48 -10.50 -1.62
N ILE A 4 -9.67 -9.62 -2.21
CA ILE A 4 -10.10 -8.26 -2.59
C ILE A 4 -10.91 -8.34 -3.88
N GLN A 5 -10.46 -9.13 -4.86
CA GLN A 5 -11.19 -9.32 -6.12
C GLN A 5 -12.60 -9.86 -5.90
N SER A 6 -12.80 -10.82 -4.99
CA SER A 6 -14.14 -11.37 -4.78
C SER A 6 -15.14 -10.32 -4.28
N ARG A 7 -14.66 -9.22 -3.68
CA ARG A 7 -15.47 -8.12 -3.14
C ARG A 7 -15.63 -6.96 -4.12
N ALA A 8 -14.52 -6.47 -4.68
CA ALA A 8 -14.52 -5.30 -5.56
C ALA A 8 -14.53 -5.65 -7.07
N GLY A 9 -14.44 -6.93 -7.42
CA GLY A 9 -14.42 -7.44 -8.80
C GLY A 9 -13.10 -7.24 -9.55
N ARG A 10 -12.23 -6.33 -9.10
CA ARG A 10 -10.95 -5.99 -9.74
C ARG A 10 -10.00 -5.32 -8.76
N ILE A 11 -8.70 -5.44 -9.02
CA ILE A 11 -7.62 -4.80 -8.24
C ILE A 11 -6.78 -3.97 -9.20
N TYR A 12 -6.27 -2.85 -8.71
CA TYR A 12 -5.32 -2.02 -9.45
C TYR A 12 -3.99 -1.98 -8.73
N ILE A 13 -2.90 -2.11 -9.49
CA ILE A 13 -1.54 -1.98 -8.96
C ILE A 13 -0.75 -1.05 -9.88
N ARG A 14 -0.05 -0.10 -9.29
CA ARG A 14 0.92 0.75 -9.98
C ARG A 14 2.33 0.22 -9.75
N VAL A 15 3.11 0.16 -10.82
CA VAL A 15 4.56 -0.06 -10.77
C VAL A 15 5.25 1.25 -11.17
N GLY A 16 5.85 1.93 -10.21
CA GLY A 16 6.39 3.29 -10.39
C GLY A 16 7.27 3.73 -9.22
N GLY A 17 6.95 4.90 -8.64
CA GLY A 17 7.75 5.56 -7.61
C GLY A 17 9.00 6.22 -8.18
N ASN A 18 9.85 6.77 -7.30
CA ASN A 18 11.15 7.38 -7.69
C ASN A 18 12.00 6.50 -8.60
N THR A 19 11.93 5.17 -8.44
CA THR A 19 12.67 4.21 -9.28
C THR A 19 12.22 4.18 -10.74
N GLN A 20 11.01 4.67 -11.07
CA GLN A 20 10.56 4.73 -12.46
C GLN A 20 11.41 5.70 -13.27
N GLU A 21 11.87 6.79 -12.65
CA GLU A 21 12.49 7.91 -13.35
C GLU A 21 13.73 7.48 -14.09
N THR A 22 14.48 6.55 -13.50
CA THR A 22 15.68 6.02 -14.12
C THR A 22 15.46 4.65 -14.75
N ALA A 23 14.27 4.06 -14.71
CA ALA A 23 14.06 2.69 -15.17
C ALA A 23 14.45 2.48 -16.64
N VAL A 24 15.14 1.38 -16.92
CA VAL A 24 15.49 0.93 -18.29
C VAL A 24 15.04 -0.49 -18.45
N LEU A 25 14.41 -0.74 -19.59
CA LEU A 25 13.99 -2.06 -19.98
C LEU A 25 15.12 -2.72 -20.78
N VAL A 26 15.58 -3.90 -20.34
CA VAL A 26 16.74 -4.62 -20.90
C VAL A 26 16.41 -6.08 -21.16
N ASP A 27 16.96 -6.69 -22.21
CA ASP A 27 16.65 -8.11 -22.56
C ASP A 27 17.06 -9.11 -21.48
N ARG A 28 18.10 -8.80 -20.71
CA ARG A 28 18.58 -9.60 -19.57
C ARG A 28 19.36 -8.73 -18.59
N THR A 29 19.27 -9.05 -17.30
CA THR A 29 20.19 -8.51 -16.28
C THR A 29 21.49 -9.30 -16.26
N SER A 30 22.52 -8.73 -15.63
CA SER A 30 23.84 -9.37 -15.54
C SER A 30 23.82 -10.66 -14.70
N ASP A 31 22.93 -10.71 -13.70
CA ASP A 31 22.79 -11.79 -12.74
C ASP A 31 21.62 -12.75 -13.05
N GLY A 32 20.93 -12.53 -14.18
CA GLY A 32 19.77 -13.33 -14.61
C GLY A 32 18.50 -13.14 -13.78
N ARG A 33 18.48 -12.18 -12.85
CA ARG A 33 17.27 -11.81 -12.10
C ARG A 33 16.30 -11.00 -12.98
N ILE A 34 15.05 -10.89 -12.50
CA ILE A 34 14.02 -10.10 -13.18
C ILE A 34 14.25 -8.59 -12.97
N LEU A 35 14.90 -8.22 -11.86
CA LEU A 35 15.18 -6.85 -11.46
C LEU A 35 16.63 -6.73 -10.98
N GLU A 36 17.34 -5.72 -11.46
CA GLU A 36 18.69 -5.38 -11.01
C GLU A 36 18.71 -3.90 -10.63
N LYS A 37 19.02 -3.62 -9.36
CA LYS A 37 19.27 -2.26 -8.87
C LYS A 37 20.78 -2.07 -8.79
N ASP A 38 21.27 -1.01 -9.41
CA ASP A 38 22.64 -0.59 -9.17
C ASP A 38 22.74 0.03 -7.76
N LEU A 39 23.40 -0.69 -6.86
CA LEU A 39 23.61 -0.26 -5.47
C LEU A 39 24.88 0.58 -5.30
N SER A 40 25.72 0.66 -6.33
CA SER A 40 26.99 1.39 -6.29
C SER A 40 26.85 2.85 -6.68
N ASN A 41 25.79 3.19 -7.41
CA ASN A 41 25.48 4.55 -7.79
C ASN A 41 23.96 4.78 -7.76
N VAL A 42 23.48 5.53 -6.78
CA VAL A 42 22.06 5.82 -6.57
C VAL A 42 21.40 6.57 -7.73
N THR A 43 22.18 7.12 -8.66
CA THR A 43 21.71 7.78 -9.89
C THR A 43 21.54 6.82 -11.08
N ASN A 44 22.06 5.59 -10.98
CA ASN A 44 22.04 4.65 -12.10
C ASN A 44 20.64 4.03 -12.30
N PRO A 45 20.29 3.72 -13.55
CA PRO A 45 18.98 3.20 -13.91
C PRO A 45 18.65 1.88 -13.24
N VAL A 46 17.43 1.75 -12.71
CA VAL A 46 16.88 0.43 -12.36
C VAL A 46 16.72 -0.36 -13.65
N ARG A 47 17.40 -1.50 -13.76
CA ARG A 47 17.34 -2.36 -14.94
C ARG A 47 16.23 -3.39 -14.76
N LEU A 48 15.25 -3.33 -15.64
CA LEU A 48 14.08 -4.20 -15.68
C LEU A 48 14.28 -5.24 -16.77
N ASN A 49 14.30 -6.52 -16.40
CA ASN A 49 14.42 -7.60 -17.38
C ASN A 49 13.11 -7.75 -18.17
N HIS A 50 13.23 -7.50 -19.47
CA HIS A 50 12.20 -6.97 -20.35
C HIS A 50 10.96 -7.85 -20.54
N PRO A 51 11.05 -9.16 -20.81
CA PRO A 51 9.84 -9.95 -21.00
C PRO A 51 9.33 -10.54 -19.68
N GLN A 52 10.23 -10.96 -18.79
CA GLN A 52 9.85 -11.79 -17.65
C GLN A 52 9.00 -11.02 -16.63
N LEU A 53 9.30 -9.74 -16.39
CA LEU A 53 8.48 -8.91 -15.51
C LEU A 53 7.06 -8.76 -16.09
N LEU A 54 6.93 -8.29 -17.33
CA LEU A 54 5.63 -8.01 -17.95
C LEU A 54 4.80 -9.28 -18.15
N TYR A 55 5.41 -10.42 -18.52
CA TYR A 55 4.72 -11.70 -18.56
C TYR A 55 4.30 -12.19 -17.17
N MET A 56 5.11 -11.96 -16.13
CA MET A 56 4.71 -12.25 -14.76
C MET A 56 3.48 -11.42 -14.36
N LEU A 57 3.47 -10.12 -14.68
CA LEU A 57 2.31 -9.24 -14.44
C LEU A 57 1.07 -9.74 -15.19
N HIS A 58 1.21 -10.12 -16.46
CA HIS A 58 0.11 -10.71 -17.25
C HIS A 58 -0.39 -12.03 -16.63
N ASN A 59 0.52 -12.91 -16.22
CA ASN A 59 0.16 -14.18 -15.59
C ASN A 59 -0.60 -13.96 -14.27
N ILE A 60 -0.19 -12.98 -13.47
CA ILE A 60 -0.96 -12.56 -12.28
C ILE A 60 -2.38 -12.14 -12.70
N SER A 61 -2.50 -11.29 -13.73
CA SER A 61 -3.78 -10.83 -14.27
C SER A 61 -4.69 -11.96 -14.78
N SER A 62 -4.10 -13.04 -15.30
CA SER A 62 -4.83 -14.24 -15.76
C SER A 62 -5.42 -15.08 -14.63
N LEU A 63 -4.82 -15.02 -13.43
CA LEU A 63 -5.28 -15.74 -12.24
C LEU A 63 -6.24 -14.89 -11.40
N VAL A 64 -5.87 -13.62 -11.22
CA VAL A 64 -6.60 -12.63 -10.44
C VAL A 64 -6.68 -11.38 -11.32
N ASN A 65 -7.88 -10.85 -11.57
CA ASN A 65 -8.19 -9.66 -12.35
C ASN A 65 -7.54 -8.39 -11.75
N VAL A 66 -6.22 -8.34 -11.82
CA VAL A 66 -5.36 -7.21 -11.53
C VAL A 66 -5.19 -6.43 -12.81
N ARG A 67 -5.31 -5.11 -12.71
CA ARG A 67 -4.97 -4.15 -13.74
C ARG A 67 -3.76 -3.35 -13.31
N TRP A 68 -2.96 -2.96 -14.28
CA TRP A 68 -1.66 -2.36 -14.05
C TRP A 68 -1.65 -0.92 -14.51
N TYR A 69 -1.02 -0.08 -13.71
CA TYR A 69 -0.45 1.18 -14.17
C TYR A 69 1.08 1.01 -14.21
N LEU A 70 1.72 1.50 -15.26
CA LEU A 70 3.18 1.46 -15.38
C LEU A 70 3.75 2.88 -15.48
N GLY A 71 4.91 3.09 -14.86
CA GLY A 71 5.67 4.32 -14.99
C GLY A 71 6.39 4.47 -16.33
N VAL A 72 6.29 5.65 -16.93
CA VAL A 72 7.15 6.07 -18.05
C VAL A 72 8.36 6.82 -17.46
N PRO A 73 9.60 6.39 -17.73
CA PRO A 73 10.78 7.11 -17.25
C PRO A 73 10.82 8.52 -17.82
N PHE A 74 10.90 9.54 -16.95
CA PHE A 74 10.74 10.95 -17.33
C PHE A 74 11.99 11.80 -17.04
N ASN A 75 13.03 11.21 -16.44
CA ASN A 75 14.27 11.90 -16.10
C ASN A 75 15.06 12.47 -17.31
N ASP A 76 14.82 11.99 -18.53
CA ASP A 76 15.44 12.48 -19.77
C ASP A 76 14.34 12.76 -20.80
N SER A 77 13.90 14.02 -20.86
CA SER A 77 12.87 14.50 -21.78
C SER A 77 13.38 14.69 -23.22
N ALA A 78 14.70 14.63 -23.45
CA ALA A 78 15.27 14.65 -24.78
C ALA A 78 15.25 13.26 -25.44
N ASN A 79 15.34 12.19 -24.64
CA ASN A 79 15.35 10.80 -25.11
C ASN A 79 14.42 9.90 -24.28
N PHE A 80 13.11 10.03 -24.47
CA PHE A 80 12.15 9.19 -23.77
C PHE A 80 12.38 7.70 -24.02
N ARG A 81 12.53 6.94 -22.93
CA ARG A 81 12.69 5.47 -22.96
C ARG A 81 11.32 4.81 -22.94
N LEU A 82 10.72 4.67 -24.13
CA LEU A 82 9.34 4.22 -24.28
C LEU A 82 9.14 2.69 -24.22
N GLY A 83 10.19 1.89 -24.09
CA GLY A 83 10.11 0.41 -24.05
C GLY A 83 9.08 -0.15 -23.07
N ILE A 84 8.90 0.49 -21.91
CA ILE A 84 7.89 0.06 -20.92
C ILE A 84 6.47 0.32 -21.44
N ALA A 85 6.24 1.44 -22.13
CA ALA A 85 4.97 1.74 -22.75
C ALA A 85 4.69 0.82 -23.95
N GLU A 86 5.68 0.62 -24.83
CA GLU A 86 5.58 -0.25 -26.01
C GLU A 86 5.24 -1.69 -25.62
N GLN A 87 6.09 -2.35 -24.82
CA GLN A 87 5.86 -3.73 -24.43
C GLN A 87 4.77 -3.89 -23.36
N GLY A 88 4.57 -2.88 -22.52
CA GLY A 88 3.46 -2.88 -21.57
C GLY A 88 2.13 -3.00 -22.31
N GLN A 89 1.92 -2.21 -23.36
CA GLN A 89 0.71 -2.30 -24.19
C GLN A 89 0.64 -3.62 -24.95
N ALA A 90 1.75 -4.08 -25.54
CA ALA A 90 1.77 -5.33 -26.32
C ALA A 90 1.49 -6.58 -25.45
N ILE A 91 2.07 -6.67 -24.26
CA ILE A 91 2.01 -7.87 -23.40
C ILE A 91 0.81 -7.85 -22.47
N LEU A 92 0.51 -6.71 -21.82
CA LEU A 92 -0.60 -6.63 -20.87
C LEU A 92 -1.94 -6.41 -21.57
N GLY A 93 -1.94 -5.81 -22.76
CA GLY A 93 -3.16 -5.49 -23.50
C GLY A 93 -4.15 -4.73 -22.60
N ASP A 94 -5.39 -5.21 -22.53
CA ASP A 94 -6.45 -4.63 -21.70
C ASP A 94 -6.12 -4.60 -20.21
N PHE A 95 -5.16 -5.38 -19.72
CA PHE A 95 -4.74 -5.33 -18.32
C PHE A 95 -3.95 -4.06 -17.99
N LEU A 96 -3.37 -3.36 -18.98
CA LEU A 96 -2.76 -2.04 -18.79
C LEU A 96 -3.81 -0.96 -18.88
N VAL A 97 -4.00 -0.20 -17.81
CA VAL A 97 -5.06 0.83 -17.70
C VAL A 97 -4.53 2.26 -17.62
N GLY A 98 -3.20 2.43 -17.56
CA GLY A 98 -2.59 3.74 -17.67
C GLY A 98 -1.07 3.73 -17.57
N LEU A 99 -0.49 4.84 -18.00
CA LEU A 99 0.95 5.09 -18.08
C LEU A 99 1.26 6.41 -17.36
N GLN A 100 1.98 6.35 -16.25
CA GLN A 100 2.32 7.57 -15.50
C GLN A 100 3.46 8.33 -16.17
N ALA A 101 3.24 9.60 -16.48
CA ALA A 101 4.25 10.49 -17.04
C ALA A 101 4.94 11.27 -15.91
N GLY A 102 6.00 10.68 -15.35
CA GLY A 102 6.74 11.28 -14.24
C GLY A 102 6.11 11.05 -12.87
N ASN A 103 6.97 10.92 -11.86
CA ASN A 103 6.68 10.71 -10.45
C ASN A 103 7.14 11.94 -9.70
N GLU A 104 6.22 12.65 -9.04
CA GLU A 104 6.53 13.80 -8.20
C GLU A 104 7.43 14.83 -8.93
N PRO A 105 7.02 15.34 -10.10
CA PRO A 105 7.84 16.27 -10.89
C PRO A 105 8.16 17.57 -10.14
N ASP A 106 7.37 17.91 -9.13
CA ASP A 106 7.60 19.01 -8.19
C ASP A 106 8.83 18.84 -7.29
N LEU A 107 9.40 17.62 -7.23
CA LEU A 107 10.63 17.29 -6.50
C LEU A 107 11.86 17.16 -7.42
N TYR A 108 11.72 17.29 -8.74
CA TYR A 108 12.84 17.06 -9.67
C TYR A 108 14.02 18.01 -9.48
N GLY A 109 13.77 19.26 -9.11
CA GLY A 109 14.82 20.22 -8.77
C GLY A 109 15.61 19.80 -7.53
N ASP A 110 14.93 19.29 -6.51
CA ASP A 110 15.54 18.89 -5.23
C ASP A 110 16.27 17.55 -5.33
N HIS A 111 15.83 16.68 -6.24
CA HIS A 111 16.48 15.40 -6.55
C HIS A 111 17.57 15.51 -7.64
N GLY A 112 17.83 16.71 -8.17
CA GLY A 112 18.87 16.93 -9.18
C GLY A 112 18.55 16.33 -10.55
N HIS A 113 17.29 15.99 -10.82
CA HIS A 113 16.82 15.55 -12.14
C HIS A 113 16.61 16.72 -13.11
N ARG A 114 16.34 17.91 -12.57
CA ARG A 114 16.17 19.16 -13.30
C ARG A 114 16.86 20.31 -12.56
N PRO A 115 17.07 21.48 -13.20
CA PRO A 115 17.54 22.67 -12.50
C PRO A 115 16.57 23.08 -11.37
N PRO A 116 17.03 23.77 -10.30
CA PRO A 116 16.16 24.25 -9.23
C PRO A 116 15.04 25.21 -9.67
N THR A 117 15.14 25.78 -10.87
CA THR A 117 14.13 26.66 -11.47
C THR A 117 13.00 25.91 -12.19
N TYR A 118 13.08 24.58 -12.28
CA TYR A 118 12.06 23.77 -12.96
C TYR A 118 10.69 23.96 -12.30
N GLY A 119 9.69 24.29 -13.11
CA GLY A 119 8.37 24.67 -12.66
C GLY A 119 7.22 24.03 -13.46
N PRO A 120 5.96 24.36 -13.10
CA PRO A 120 4.77 23.81 -13.74
C PRO A 120 4.73 23.94 -15.26
N TYR A 121 5.17 25.09 -15.81
CA TYR A 121 5.21 25.31 -17.26
C TYR A 121 6.29 24.49 -17.97
N ASP A 122 7.40 24.19 -17.30
CA ASP A 122 8.43 23.30 -17.85
C ASP A 122 7.89 21.88 -17.96
N TYR A 123 7.24 21.38 -16.89
CA TYR A 123 6.56 20.08 -16.91
C TYR A 123 5.46 20.01 -17.98
N PHE A 124 4.65 21.07 -18.11
CA PHE A 124 3.68 21.18 -19.19
C PHE A 124 4.34 21.00 -20.57
N GLY A 125 5.48 21.65 -20.81
CA GLY A 125 6.23 21.52 -22.06
C GLY A 125 6.78 20.11 -22.27
N GLU A 126 7.46 19.53 -21.27
CA GLU A 126 8.03 18.19 -21.35
C GLU A 126 6.97 17.10 -21.54
N PHE A 127 5.79 17.25 -20.92
CA PHE A 127 4.65 16.37 -21.15
C PHE A 127 4.21 16.40 -22.61
N GLY A 128 4.20 17.59 -23.24
CA GLY A 128 3.93 17.73 -24.67
C GLY A 128 4.97 17.03 -25.54
N VAL A 129 6.25 17.06 -25.16
CA VAL A 129 7.31 16.30 -25.84
C VAL A 129 7.06 14.79 -25.71
N LEU A 130 6.66 14.29 -24.54
CA LEU A 130 6.29 12.88 -24.37
C LEU A 130 5.11 12.49 -25.25
N VAL A 131 4.05 13.30 -25.27
CA VAL A 131 2.88 13.08 -26.13
C VAL A 131 3.29 12.98 -27.59
N ASN A 132 4.16 13.88 -28.07
CA ASN A 132 4.68 13.84 -29.44
C ASN A 132 5.53 12.59 -29.71
N ALA A 133 6.39 12.19 -28.77
CA ALA A 133 7.19 10.98 -28.88
C ALA A 133 6.31 9.73 -28.99
N MET A 134 5.30 9.59 -28.13
CA MET A 134 4.33 8.48 -28.18
C MET A 134 3.48 8.50 -29.45
N ASN A 135 3.13 9.70 -29.96
CA ASN A 135 2.37 9.81 -31.20
C ASN A 135 3.15 9.31 -32.41
N ASN A 136 4.46 9.59 -32.44
CA ASN A 136 5.38 9.19 -33.50
C ASN A 136 5.92 7.76 -33.35
N ASP A 137 5.56 7.06 -32.28
CA ASP A 137 5.94 5.67 -32.05
C ASP A 137 4.85 4.71 -32.56
N GLY A 138 5.18 3.91 -33.58
CA GLY A 138 4.28 2.92 -34.18
C GLY A 138 3.96 1.74 -33.26
N ASN A 139 4.76 1.50 -32.22
CA ASN A 139 4.58 0.40 -31.27
C ASN A 139 3.65 0.78 -30.10
N ILE A 140 3.18 2.03 -30.05
CA ILE A 140 2.27 2.53 -29.03
C ILE A 140 0.88 2.71 -29.66
N PRO A 141 -0.01 1.69 -29.60
CA PRO A 141 -1.32 1.78 -30.21
C PRO A 141 -2.26 2.72 -29.45
N ASN A 142 -2.30 2.66 -28.12
CA ASN A 142 -3.16 3.48 -27.29
C ASN A 142 -2.41 4.69 -26.72
N ARG A 143 -2.72 5.86 -27.28
CA ARG A 143 -2.12 7.17 -26.94
C ARG A 143 -2.89 7.93 -25.85
N GLY A 144 -4.03 7.40 -25.42
CA GLY A 144 -4.92 8.00 -24.41
C GLY A 144 -4.71 7.45 -23.00
N LEU A 145 -3.56 6.83 -22.71
CA LEU A 145 -3.29 6.15 -21.44
C LEU A 145 -2.53 7.00 -20.41
N LEU A 146 -2.11 8.21 -20.75
CA LEU A 146 -1.24 8.97 -19.87
C LEU A 146 -1.93 9.39 -18.57
N ILE A 147 -1.18 9.36 -17.48
CA ILE A 147 -1.61 9.79 -16.14
C ILE A 147 -0.62 10.87 -15.69
N GLY A 148 -1.13 11.99 -15.21
CA GLY A 148 -0.33 13.08 -14.67
C GLY A 148 -1.18 14.15 -13.96
N PRO A 149 -0.54 15.11 -13.28
CA PRO A 149 0.90 15.28 -13.18
C PRO A 149 1.57 14.42 -12.09
N SER A 150 0.80 13.76 -11.23
CA SER A 150 1.30 13.02 -10.07
C SER A 150 2.24 13.86 -9.19
N VAL A 151 1.87 15.13 -8.97
CA VAL A 151 2.60 16.00 -8.04
C VAL A 151 2.50 15.47 -6.61
N SER A 152 3.57 15.61 -5.84
CA SER A 152 3.61 15.38 -4.41
C SER A 152 3.07 16.61 -3.65
N THR A 153 3.39 16.71 -2.36
CA THR A 153 3.21 17.93 -1.55
C THR A 153 4.49 18.77 -1.46
N GLY A 154 5.26 18.82 -2.56
CA GLY A 154 6.50 19.57 -2.65
C GLY A 154 6.26 21.05 -2.93
N LYS A 155 6.97 21.61 -3.91
CA LYS A 155 6.92 23.05 -4.22
C LYS A 155 5.68 23.46 -5.00
N TRP A 156 4.97 22.50 -5.60
CA TRP A 156 3.85 22.79 -6.48
C TRP A 156 2.52 22.35 -5.86
N THR A 157 1.46 23.09 -6.15
CA THR A 157 0.09 22.57 -5.98
C THR A 157 -0.43 22.05 -7.32
N PRO A 158 -1.40 21.12 -7.32
CA PRO A 158 -2.01 20.67 -8.58
C PRO A 158 -2.62 21.82 -9.39
N GLU A 159 -3.20 22.82 -8.73
CA GLU A 159 -3.78 24.02 -9.36
C GLU A 159 -2.77 24.78 -10.20
N GLN A 160 -1.53 24.89 -9.75
CA GLN A 160 -0.48 25.55 -10.54
C GLN A 160 -0.19 24.82 -11.85
N ILE A 161 -0.38 23.50 -11.92
CA ILE A 161 -0.30 22.74 -13.17
C ILE A 161 -1.57 22.96 -14.00
N TRP A 162 -2.76 22.91 -13.39
CA TRP A 162 -4.02 23.15 -14.08
C TRP A 162 -4.05 24.53 -14.77
N ASP A 163 -3.53 25.56 -14.11
CA ASP A 163 -3.46 26.95 -14.59
C ASP A 163 -2.57 27.14 -15.82
N THR A 164 -1.67 26.18 -16.12
CA THR A 164 -0.91 26.18 -17.38
C THR A 164 -1.75 25.84 -18.61
N GLY A 165 -2.99 25.34 -18.41
CA GLY A 165 -3.82 24.78 -19.47
C GLY A 165 -3.58 23.28 -19.71
N PHE A 166 -2.82 22.60 -18.84
CA PHE A 166 -2.40 21.20 -18.96
C PHE A 166 -3.53 20.24 -19.34
N VAL A 167 -4.66 20.26 -18.62
CA VAL A 167 -5.75 19.30 -18.84
C VAL A 167 -6.44 19.51 -20.18
N ASP A 168 -6.62 20.76 -20.60
CA ASP A 168 -7.25 21.09 -21.88
C ASP A 168 -6.33 20.75 -23.05
N ALA A 169 -5.05 21.12 -22.95
CA ALA A 169 -4.06 20.87 -24.00
C ALA A 169 -3.85 19.37 -24.26
N TYR A 170 -3.84 18.56 -23.21
CA TYR A 170 -3.50 17.12 -23.30
C TYR A 170 -4.68 16.19 -23.03
N SER A 171 -5.91 16.70 -23.09
CA SER A 171 -7.12 15.94 -22.71
C SER A 171 -7.25 14.60 -23.45
N SER A 172 -6.94 14.55 -24.75
CA SER A 172 -7.03 13.31 -25.54
C SER A 172 -5.99 12.25 -25.15
N SER A 173 -4.87 12.69 -24.55
CA SER A 173 -3.79 11.80 -24.11
C SER A 173 -3.95 11.35 -22.66
N LEU A 174 -4.65 12.14 -21.84
CA LEU A 174 -4.85 11.88 -20.40
C LEU A 174 -6.00 10.90 -20.13
N ALA A 175 -5.68 9.75 -19.54
CA ALA A 175 -6.66 8.82 -18.97
C ALA A 175 -7.16 9.29 -17.60
N TYR A 176 -6.24 9.75 -16.74
CA TYR A 176 -6.51 10.15 -15.36
C TYR A 176 -5.68 11.37 -14.98
N LEU A 177 -6.20 12.13 -14.03
CA LEU A 177 -5.45 13.11 -13.27
C LEU A 177 -4.97 12.48 -11.96
N SER A 178 -3.80 12.86 -11.46
CA SER A 178 -3.20 12.21 -10.30
C SER A 178 -2.42 13.16 -9.40
N VAL A 179 -2.40 12.82 -8.11
CA VAL A 179 -1.56 13.42 -7.06
C VAL A 179 -1.01 12.33 -6.15
N GLU A 180 0.03 12.67 -5.39
CA GLU A 180 0.69 11.80 -4.43
C GLU A 180 0.78 12.56 -3.08
N HIS A 181 0.48 11.90 -1.95
CA HIS A 181 0.47 12.56 -0.63
C HIS A 181 0.66 11.56 0.51
N TYR A 182 1.67 11.77 1.34
CA TYR A 182 1.79 11.16 2.68
C TYR A 182 1.61 12.24 3.77
N PRO A 183 0.83 12.00 4.84
CA PRO A 183 0.54 13.03 5.85
C PRO A 183 1.78 13.56 6.56
N THR A 184 2.87 12.78 6.55
CA THR A 184 4.16 13.12 7.11
C THR A 184 5.23 12.15 6.58
N ASP A 185 6.47 12.30 7.06
CA ASP A 185 7.63 11.52 6.67
C ASP A 185 8.35 10.91 7.88
N ASN A 186 8.96 9.74 7.70
CA ASN A 186 9.90 9.15 8.66
C ASN A 186 11.36 9.21 8.14
N CYS A 187 11.68 10.22 7.31
CA CYS A 187 12.95 10.25 6.59
C CYS A 187 14.15 10.45 7.53
N TYR A 188 13.98 11.18 8.64
CA TYR A 188 15.08 11.39 9.58
C TYR A 188 15.53 10.09 10.24
N ALA A 189 14.60 9.25 10.68
CA ALA A 189 14.94 7.97 11.30
C ALA A 189 15.55 6.98 10.30
N GLN A 190 15.12 7.04 9.04
CA GLN A 190 15.55 6.10 8.01
C GLN A 190 16.84 6.51 7.29
N TYR A 191 17.07 7.82 7.11
CA TYR A 191 18.13 8.37 6.26
C TYR A 191 18.93 9.51 6.91
N GLY A 192 18.56 9.97 8.10
CA GLY A 192 19.22 11.11 8.76
C GLY A 192 18.89 12.47 8.15
N THR A 193 17.88 12.56 7.29
CA THR A 193 17.47 13.78 6.58
C THR A 193 16.09 14.26 7.03
N GLY A 194 15.86 15.57 7.04
CA GLY A 194 14.58 16.15 7.46
C GLY A 194 14.49 16.34 8.98
N THR A 195 13.26 16.32 9.50
CA THR A 195 12.99 16.63 10.92
C THR A 195 12.73 15.35 11.72
N PRO A 196 13.37 15.15 12.87
CA PRO A 196 13.05 14.03 13.76
C PRO A 196 11.56 14.06 14.15
N ARG A 197 10.92 12.90 14.09
CA ARG A 197 9.51 12.73 14.47
C ARG A 197 9.42 11.72 15.61
N ASP A 198 8.72 12.08 16.68
CA ASP A 198 8.39 11.12 17.73
C ASP A 198 7.10 10.37 17.37
N ALA A 199 7.23 9.08 17.08
CA ALA A 199 6.10 8.22 16.73
C ALA A 199 5.07 8.12 17.87
N GLN A 200 5.50 8.17 19.14
CA GLN A 200 4.57 8.05 20.26
C GLN A 200 3.64 9.26 20.36
N SER A 201 4.19 10.47 20.16
CA SER A 201 3.42 11.72 20.11
C SER A 201 2.59 11.85 18.84
N LEU A 202 3.03 11.28 17.72
CA LEU A 202 2.30 11.31 16.46
C LEU A 202 1.12 10.34 16.42
N PHE A 203 1.20 9.18 17.07
CA PHE A 203 0.19 8.13 16.89
C PHE A 203 -1.27 8.58 17.12
N PRO A 204 -1.60 9.39 18.16
CA PRO A 204 -2.96 9.89 18.35
C PRO A 204 -3.53 10.70 17.18
N THR A 205 -2.69 11.35 16.36
CA THR A 205 -3.18 12.15 15.22
C THR A 205 -3.73 11.28 14.08
N TYR A 206 -3.37 9.99 14.03
CA TYR A 206 -3.92 9.01 13.08
C TYR A 206 -5.25 8.43 13.56
N LEU A 207 -5.57 8.57 14.84
CA LEU A 207 -6.76 7.97 15.48
C LEU A 207 -7.93 8.97 15.53
N THR A 208 -8.03 9.81 14.51
CA THR A 208 -9.09 10.82 14.38
C THR A 208 -9.48 11.00 12.92
N HIS A 209 -10.76 11.27 12.69
CA HIS A 209 -11.32 11.58 11.38
C HIS A 209 -10.72 12.87 10.77
N THR A 210 -10.30 13.81 11.63
CA THR A 210 -9.55 15.00 11.21
C THR A 210 -8.30 14.64 10.42
N SER A 211 -7.68 13.48 10.67
CA SER A 211 -6.54 12.97 9.91
C SER A 211 -6.87 12.87 8.42
N ALA A 212 -7.91 12.10 8.07
CA ALA A 212 -8.35 11.92 6.69
C ALA A 212 -8.80 13.23 6.04
N GLN A 213 -9.57 14.05 6.78
CA GLN A 213 -10.06 15.34 6.29
C GLN A 213 -8.92 16.31 5.96
N THR A 214 -7.91 16.41 6.83
CA THR A 214 -6.79 17.34 6.66
C THR A 214 -5.90 16.96 5.47
N ILE A 215 -5.67 15.67 5.24
CA ILE A 215 -4.88 15.19 4.10
C ILE A 215 -5.56 15.55 2.78
N LEU A 216 -6.90 15.51 2.73
CA LEU A 216 -7.67 15.71 1.50
C LEU A 216 -8.10 17.15 1.25
N ALA A 217 -8.13 17.99 2.28
CA ALA A 217 -8.54 19.39 2.19
C ALA A 217 -7.85 20.16 1.03
N PRO A 218 -6.53 19.99 0.77
CA PRO A 218 -5.87 20.68 -0.34
C PRO A 218 -6.39 20.30 -1.74
N TYR A 219 -7.06 19.14 -1.90
CA TYR A 219 -7.42 18.60 -3.20
C TYR A 219 -8.90 18.76 -3.56
N LEU A 220 -9.73 19.31 -2.68
CA LEU A 220 -11.18 19.43 -2.92
C LEU A 220 -11.51 20.26 -4.18
N ASN A 221 -10.74 21.32 -4.43
CA ASN A 221 -10.84 22.12 -5.64
C ASN A 221 -10.42 21.30 -6.87
N SER A 222 -9.30 20.59 -6.77
CA SER A 222 -8.76 19.76 -7.85
C SER A 222 -9.68 18.59 -8.23
N THR A 223 -10.35 17.93 -7.27
CA THR A 223 -11.29 16.84 -7.59
C THR A 223 -12.54 17.38 -8.27
N THR A 224 -13.03 18.54 -7.86
CA THR A 224 -14.13 19.26 -8.55
C THR A 224 -13.72 19.70 -9.95
N TYR A 225 -12.52 20.26 -10.11
CA TYR A 225 -11.96 20.65 -11.40
C TYR A 225 -11.86 19.45 -12.35
N ALA A 226 -11.34 18.30 -11.87
CA ALA A 226 -11.26 17.07 -12.65
C ALA A 226 -12.63 16.64 -13.19
N GLN A 227 -13.68 16.68 -12.35
CA GLN A 227 -15.04 16.38 -12.78
C GLN A 227 -15.54 17.35 -13.85
N SER A 228 -15.27 18.65 -13.71
CA SER A 228 -15.64 19.66 -14.73
C SER A 228 -15.00 19.41 -16.09
N LYS A 229 -13.83 18.75 -16.10
CA LYS A 229 -13.09 18.34 -17.30
C LYS A 229 -13.44 16.93 -17.77
N SER A 230 -14.44 16.28 -17.18
CA SER A 230 -14.80 14.87 -17.44
C SER A 230 -13.62 13.91 -17.25
N LYS A 231 -12.73 14.23 -16.29
CA LYS A 231 -11.60 13.41 -15.89
C LYS A 231 -11.82 12.82 -14.51
N ARG A 232 -11.12 11.72 -14.26
CA ARG A 232 -11.07 11.04 -12.98
C ARG A 232 -9.77 11.41 -12.28
N MET A 233 -9.84 11.68 -10.98
CA MET A 233 -8.68 12.00 -10.15
C MET A 233 -8.29 10.83 -9.26
N LEU A 234 -6.99 10.52 -9.18
CA LEU A 234 -6.43 9.41 -8.40
C LEU A 234 -5.47 9.94 -7.32
N MET A 235 -5.56 9.37 -6.12
CA MET A 235 -4.49 9.43 -5.12
C MET A 235 -3.50 8.32 -5.47
N PHE A 236 -2.54 8.64 -6.33
CA PHE A 236 -1.75 7.65 -7.06
C PHE A 236 -0.56 7.10 -6.28
N GLU A 237 -0.22 7.76 -5.18
CA GLU A 237 0.64 7.26 -4.13
C GLU A 237 0.27 7.87 -2.79
N THR A 238 0.11 7.03 -1.78
CA THR A 238 -0.08 7.47 -0.40
C THR A 238 0.27 6.33 0.55
N ASN A 239 0.53 6.66 1.82
CA ASN A 239 0.47 5.72 2.93
C ASN A 239 0.54 6.49 4.25
N THR A 240 0.68 5.81 5.39
CA THR A 240 0.75 6.44 6.71
C THR A 240 1.89 7.46 6.82
N ALA A 241 3.05 7.22 6.20
CA ALA A 241 4.14 8.20 6.13
C ALA A 241 5.14 7.79 5.05
N SER A 242 5.80 8.75 4.41
CA SER A 242 6.85 8.46 3.43
C SER A 242 8.10 7.88 4.12
N CYS A 243 9.12 7.51 3.35
CA CYS A 243 10.37 6.93 3.87
C CYS A 243 10.17 5.64 4.69
N GLY A 244 9.17 4.82 4.30
CA GLY A 244 8.95 3.48 4.83
C GLY A 244 7.98 3.39 6.03
N GLY A 245 7.44 4.51 6.50
CA GLY A 245 6.51 4.54 7.62
C GLY A 245 7.17 4.45 8.99
N PHE A 246 6.36 4.45 10.04
CA PHE A 246 6.81 4.35 11.43
C PHE A 246 6.52 2.97 12.03
N ALA A 247 7.49 2.38 12.69
CA ALA A 247 7.25 1.27 13.61
C ALA A 247 6.32 1.74 14.74
N GLY A 248 5.24 0.99 15.00
CA GLY A 248 4.26 1.30 16.05
C GLY A 248 3.08 2.16 15.58
N ILE A 249 3.13 2.75 14.38
CA ILE A 249 1.98 3.39 13.74
C ILE A 249 1.60 2.59 12.49
N SER A 250 2.52 2.52 11.52
CA SER A 250 2.28 1.96 10.19
C SER A 250 2.03 0.46 10.18
N ASP A 251 2.57 -0.26 11.17
CA ASP A 251 2.44 -1.71 11.34
C ASP A 251 1.48 -2.09 12.48
N ALA A 252 0.76 -1.12 13.05
CA ALA A 252 -0.20 -1.32 14.13
C ALA A 252 -1.66 -1.27 13.63
N PHE A 253 -2.60 -1.83 14.42
CA PHE A 253 -4.02 -1.87 14.08
C PHE A 253 -4.63 -0.49 13.77
N GLY A 254 -4.13 0.56 14.43
CA GLY A 254 -4.54 1.95 14.18
C GLY A 254 -4.39 2.36 12.71
N ALA A 255 -3.37 1.86 12.00
CA ALA A 255 -3.22 2.11 10.56
C ALA A 255 -4.33 1.42 9.72
N ALA A 256 -4.92 0.32 10.19
CA ALA A 256 -6.05 -0.30 9.52
C ALA A 256 -7.32 0.55 9.67
N LEU A 257 -7.56 1.11 10.87
CA LEU A 257 -8.66 2.04 11.12
C LEU A 257 -8.51 3.31 10.28
N TRP A 258 -7.34 3.94 10.38
CA TRP A 258 -6.98 5.12 9.60
C TRP A 258 -7.12 4.87 8.10
N GLY A 259 -6.63 3.73 7.61
CA GLY A 259 -6.66 3.41 6.18
C GLY A 259 -8.08 3.25 5.61
N VAL A 260 -9.03 2.70 6.39
CA VAL A 260 -10.44 2.62 5.95
C VAL A 260 -11.09 3.99 5.96
N ASP A 261 -10.93 4.76 7.05
CA ASP A 261 -11.46 6.11 7.16
C ASP A 261 -10.95 7.00 6.00
N TYR A 262 -9.63 6.98 5.78
CA TYR A 262 -9.00 7.73 4.70
C TYR A 262 -9.47 7.31 3.30
N ALA A 263 -9.65 5.99 3.06
CA ALA A 263 -10.15 5.51 1.77
C ALA A 263 -11.61 5.91 1.50
N LEU A 264 -12.48 5.85 2.52
CA LEU A 264 -13.86 6.28 2.40
C LEU A 264 -13.97 7.81 2.25
N GLN A 265 -13.14 8.57 2.97
CA GLN A 265 -13.09 10.02 2.83
C GLN A 265 -12.58 10.45 1.45
N MET A 266 -11.61 9.74 0.87
CA MET A 266 -11.18 9.95 -0.52
C MET A 266 -12.34 9.79 -1.50
N ALA A 267 -13.11 8.70 -1.37
CA ALA A 267 -14.26 8.45 -2.22
C ALA A 267 -15.37 9.50 -2.03
N HIS A 268 -15.62 9.93 -0.78
CA HIS A 268 -16.51 11.07 -0.49
C HIS A 268 -16.03 12.37 -1.15
N SER A 269 -14.71 12.54 -1.27
CA SER A 269 -14.06 13.73 -1.82
C SER A 269 -13.82 13.65 -3.33
N ASN A 270 -14.54 12.77 -4.04
CA ASN A 270 -14.51 12.58 -5.50
C ASN A 270 -13.22 12.01 -6.09
N PHE A 271 -12.36 11.36 -5.28
CA PHE A 271 -11.30 10.51 -5.83
C PHE A 271 -11.90 9.24 -6.43
N SER A 272 -11.45 8.89 -7.63
CA SER A 272 -11.88 7.67 -8.34
C SER A 272 -11.09 6.42 -7.94
N GLY A 273 -10.02 6.59 -7.16
CA GLY A 273 -9.19 5.49 -6.68
C GLY A 273 -7.98 6.01 -5.91
N ALA A 274 -7.43 5.15 -5.05
CA ALA A 274 -6.25 5.42 -4.26
C ALA A 274 -5.32 4.19 -4.27
N LEU A 275 -4.01 4.44 -4.21
CA LEU A 275 -3.00 3.39 -4.23
C LEU A 275 -2.08 3.54 -3.02
N PHE A 276 -2.22 2.61 -2.08
CA PHE A 276 -1.30 2.50 -0.95
C PHE A 276 0.05 1.97 -1.43
N HIS A 277 1.12 2.72 -1.19
CA HIS A 277 2.46 2.35 -1.63
C HIS A 277 2.94 1.07 -0.94
N VAL A 278 3.71 0.26 -1.67
CA VAL A 278 4.32 -0.99 -1.18
C VAL A 278 5.81 -0.93 -1.50
N GLY A 279 6.65 -1.08 -0.49
CA GLY A 279 8.10 -1.00 -0.63
C GLY A 279 8.81 -2.32 -0.36
N GLY A 280 10.12 -2.22 -0.09
CA GLY A 280 10.97 -3.36 0.27
C GLY A 280 10.57 -4.02 1.60
N GLN A 281 11.23 -5.13 1.94
CA GLN A 281 10.91 -5.92 3.15
C GLN A 281 11.05 -5.15 4.48
N ASN A 282 11.77 -4.02 4.48
CA ASN A 282 12.03 -3.17 5.63
C ASN A 282 11.00 -2.06 5.86
N VAL A 283 9.93 -2.01 5.04
CA VAL A 283 8.91 -0.96 5.09
C VAL A 283 7.77 -1.37 6.03
N TYR A 284 7.43 -0.48 6.97
CA TYR A 284 6.45 -0.74 8.02
C TYR A 284 5.00 -0.68 7.53
N TYR A 285 4.70 0.18 6.56
CA TYR A 285 3.34 0.34 6.03
C TYR A 285 2.93 -0.75 5.01
N ASN A 286 3.79 -1.74 4.76
CA ASN A 286 3.52 -2.74 3.74
C ASN A 286 2.22 -3.51 4.04
N PRO A 287 1.30 -3.63 3.07
CA PRO A 287 0.11 -4.46 3.23
C PRO A 287 0.48 -5.96 3.32
N PHE A 288 1.59 -6.36 2.72
CA PHE A 288 2.11 -7.72 2.84
C PHE A 288 3.63 -7.70 2.71
N THR A 289 4.31 -8.52 3.52
CA THR A 289 5.77 -8.63 3.54
C THR A 289 6.19 -10.09 3.41
N PRO A 290 7.01 -10.45 2.40
CA PRO A 290 7.54 -11.80 2.29
C PRO A 290 8.52 -12.10 3.42
N PRO A 291 8.72 -13.37 3.78
CA PRO A 291 9.80 -13.75 4.68
C PRO A 291 11.17 -13.44 4.04
N PRO A 292 12.23 -13.27 4.85
CA PRO A 292 13.59 -13.24 4.34
C PRO A 292 13.86 -14.44 3.42
N THR A 293 14.62 -14.25 2.33
CA THR A 293 14.81 -15.28 1.31
C THR A 293 15.30 -16.62 1.88
N ASN A 294 16.21 -16.58 2.85
CA ASN A 294 16.76 -17.75 3.54
C ASN A 294 15.79 -18.41 4.54
N GLN A 295 14.60 -17.85 4.74
CA GLN A 295 13.57 -18.36 5.65
C GLN A 295 12.28 -18.75 4.91
N SER A 296 12.21 -18.52 3.60
CA SER A 296 11.03 -18.76 2.76
C SER A 296 10.54 -20.21 2.70
N THR A 297 11.33 -21.17 3.18
CA THR A 297 10.95 -22.60 3.24
C THR A 297 10.17 -22.98 4.50
N PHE A 298 10.23 -22.18 5.57
CA PHE A 298 9.58 -22.49 6.85
C PHE A 298 8.82 -21.31 7.46
N ARG A 299 9.00 -20.09 6.93
CA ARG A 299 8.18 -18.93 7.23
C ARG A 299 7.26 -18.61 6.07
N LYS A 300 6.07 -18.12 6.38
CA LYS A 300 5.10 -17.63 5.40
C LYS A 300 5.14 -16.10 5.35
N TRP A 301 4.13 -15.46 4.78
CA TRP A 301 4.05 -14.00 4.66
C TRP A 301 3.51 -13.35 5.94
N THR A 302 3.83 -12.09 6.13
CA THR A 302 3.17 -11.21 7.10
C THR A 302 2.16 -10.35 6.37
N ILE A 303 0.93 -10.26 6.89
CA ILE A 303 -0.11 -9.37 6.36
C ILE A 303 -0.25 -8.18 7.30
N GLY A 304 0.00 -6.98 6.76
CA GLY A 304 -0.02 -5.72 7.50
C GLY A 304 -1.40 -5.09 7.61
N PRO A 305 -1.56 -4.07 8.48
CA PRO A 305 -2.83 -3.41 8.75
C PRO A 305 -3.46 -2.77 7.49
N ILE A 306 -2.66 -2.20 6.59
CA ILE A 306 -3.14 -1.59 5.35
C ILE A 306 -3.83 -2.61 4.42
N TYR A 307 -3.46 -3.89 4.47
CA TYR A 307 -4.19 -4.92 3.72
C TYR A 307 -5.59 -5.16 4.29
N TYR A 308 -5.76 -5.12 5.60
CA TYR A 308 -7.09 -5.18 6.22
C TYR A 308 -7.92 -3.95 5.83
N ALA A 309 -7.31 -2.77 5.79
CA ALA A 309 -8.00 -1.56 5.31
C ALA A 309 -8.49 -1.70 3.87
N ALA A 310 -7.63 -2.19 2.96
CA ALA A 310 -8.01 -2.45 1.58
C ALA A 310 -9.11 -3.52 1.47
N LEU A 311 -9.06 -4.57 2.29
CA LEU A 311 -10.06 -5.64 2.30
C LEU A 311 -11.44 -5.17 2.77
N VAL A 312 -11.48 -4.42 3.88
CA VAL A 312 -12.71 -3.85 4.44
C VAL A 312 -13.30 -2.83 3.48
N THR A 313 -12.48 -1.93 2.93
CA THR A 313 -12.91 -0.95 1.94
C THR A 313 -13.48 -1.63 0.70
N ALA A 314 -12.84 -2.70 0.19
CA ALA A 314 -13.37 -3.45 -0.94
C ALA A 314 -14.74 -4.09 -0.65
N GLU A 315 -14.96 -4.60 0.57
CA GLU A 315 -16.26 -5.17 0.99
C GLU A 315 -17.32 -4.08 1.20
N ALA A 316 -16.92 -2.89 1.65
CA ALA A 316 -17.80 -1.75 1.82
C ALA A 316 -18.25 -1.18 0.47
N LEU A 317 -17.32 -1.01 -0.47
CA LEU A 317 -17.59 -0.43 -1.80
C LEU A 317 -18.40 -1.34 -2.70
N GLY A 318 -18.20 -2.66 -2.60
CA GLY A 318 -18.87 -3.62 -3.48
C GLY A 318 -18.33 -3.63 -4.92
N PRO A 319 -18.86 -4.51 -5.80
CA PRO A 319 -18.41 -4.66 -7.17
C PRO A 319 -19.28 -3.90 -8.19
N SER A 320 -20.26 -3.10 -7.74
CA SER A 320 -21.28 -2.48 -8.59
C SER A 320 -20.72 -1.44 -9.59
N ASN A 321 -19.59 -0.80 -9.25
CA ASN A 321 -19.05 0.39 -9.93
C ASN A 321 -20.02 1.60 -9.96
N THR A 322 -21.08 1.59 -9.17
CA THR A 322 -22.06 2.69 -9.03
C THR A 322 -22.06 3.28 -7.62
N THR A 323 -21.05 2.93 -6.83
CA THR A 323 -20.94 3.26 -5.43
C THR A 323 -20.77 4.76 -5.22
N GLN A 324 -21.55 5.31 -4.30
CA GLN A 324 -21.47 6.70 -3.85
C GLN A 324 -21.30 6.70 -2.33
N ILE A 325 -20.37 7.50 -1.83
CA ILE A 325 -20.05 7.57 -0.40
C ILE A 325 -20.38 8.95 0.14
N LEU A 326 -21.09 8.96 1.27
CA LEU A 326 -21.39 10.15 2.04
C LEU A 326 -20.78 10.00 3.43
N ASP A 327 -19.88 10.91 3.80
CA ASP A 327 -19.53 11.14 5.21
C ASP A 327 -20.77 11.71 5.93
N LEU A 328 -21.24 10.98 6.94
CA LEU A 328 -22.46 11.31 7.67
C LEU A 328 -22.25 12.43 8.68
N GLN A 329 -21.00 12.80 8.99
CA GLN A 329 -20.66 13.73 10.07
C GLN A 329 -21.38 13.34 11.38
N ALA A 330 -21.46 12.03 11.62
CA ALA A 330 -22.28 11.46 12.68
C ALA A 330 -21.82 11.93 14.07
N ASN A 331 -22.75 11.88 15.03
CA ASN A 331 -22.48 12.26 16.43
C ASN A 331 -21.89 13.67 16.58
N ASN A 332 -22.49 14.66 15.91
CA ASN A 332 -22.00 16.04 15.85
C ASN A 332 -20.56 16.15 15.31
N ASN A 333 -20.26 15.43 14.23
CA ASN A 333 -18.93 15.35 13.62
C ASN A 333 -17.84 14.92 14.62
N ASN A 334 -18.13 13.92 15.45
CA ASN A 334 -17.17 13.42 16.43
C ASN A 334 -15.99 12.74 15.73
N VAL A 335 -14.80 13.31 15.93
CA VAL A 335 -13.57 12.88 15.25
C VAL A 335 -13.14 11.45 15.62
N TYR A 336 -13.59 10.90 16.74
CA TYR A 336 -13.23 9.53 17.14
C TYR A 336 -14.19 8.47 16.59
N THR A 337 -15.32 8.88 16.02
CA THR A 337 -16.40 7.97 15.61
C THR A 337 -16.98 8.33 14.23
N PRO A 338 -16.17 8.45 13.16
CA PRO A 338 -16.72 8.77 11.85
C PRO A 338 -17.60 7.64 11.32
N ALA A 339 -18.58 8.03 10.51
CA ALA A 339 -19.52 7.10 9.90
C ALA A 339 -19.82 7.50 8.46
N TYR A 340 -19.98 6.50 7.60
CA TYR A 340 -20.19 6.67 6.17
C TYR A 340 -21.43 5.91 5.73
N ALA A 341 -22.27 6.56 4.92
CA ALA A 341 -23.33 5.91 4.17
C ALA A 341 -22.85 5.56 2.77
N ILE A 342 -23.14 4.32 2.35
CA ILE A 342 -22.70 3.78 1.07
C ILE A 342 -23.93 3.42 0.25
N TYR A 343 -24.08 4.14 -0.85
CA TYR A 343 -25.18 3.98 -1.80
C TYR A 343 -24.69 3.26 -3.06
N GLU A 344 -25.57 2.49 -3.68
CA GLU A 344 -25.36 1.93 -5.02
C GLU A 344 -26.61 2.21 -5.85
N GLY A 345 -26.42 2.84 -7.02
CA GLY A 345 -27.54 3.27 -7.85
C GLY A 345 -28.55 4.15 -7.09
N GLY A 346 -28.08 4.98 -6.17
CA GLY A 346 -28.93 5.83 -5.32
C GLY A 346 -29.65 5.12 -4.16
N THR A 347 -29.47 3.80 -4.00
CA THR A 347 -30.05 3.03 -2.89
C THR A 347 -29.02 2.83 -1.78
N LEU A 348 -29.36 3.15 -0.53
CA LEU A 348 -28.48 2.91 0.61
C LEU A 348 -28.30 1.39 0.82
N LYS A 349 -27.07 0.90 0.72
CA LYS A 349 -26.74 -0.53 0.84
C LYS A 349 -26.03 -0.86 2.13
N ARG A 350 -25.11 0.00 2.55
CA ARG A 350 -24.24 -0.23 3.71
C ARG A 350 -24.00 1.04 4.51
N VAL A 351 -23.64 0.85 5.77
CA VAL A 351 -23.09 1.88 6.64
C VAL A 351 -21.77 1.38 7.22
N VAL A 352 -20.75 2.23 7.22
CA VAL A 352 -19.50 1.97 7.94
C VAL A 352 -19.45 2.89 9.15
N VAL A 353 -19.09 2.35 10.31
CA VAL A 353 -18.81 3.12 11.52
C VAL A 353 -17.43 2.74 12.03
N VAL A 354 -16.59 3.73 12.31
CA VAL A 354 -15.28 3.54 12.92
C VAL A 354 -15.35 3.91 14.40
N ASN A 355 -14.69 3.16 15.27
CA ASN A 355 -14.44 3.52 16.65
C ASN A 355 -12.93 3.53 16.90
N PHE A 356 -12.35 4.74 16.97
CA PHE A 356 -10.92 4.94 17.18
C PHE A 356 -10.48 4.79 18.64
N ALA A 357 -11.41 4.68 19.61
CA ALA A 357 -11.07 4.51 21.00
C ALA A 357 -10.33 3.18 21.23
N SER A 358 -9.31 3.18 22.08
CA SER A 358 -8.60 1.98 22.49
C SER A 358 -8.93 1.65 23.94
N ASP A 359 -9.97 0.85 24.16
CA ASP A 359 -10.48 0.53 25.49
C ASP A 359 -11.02 -0.90 25.55
N LEU A 360 -10.34 -1.76 26.33
CA LEU A 360 -10.73 -3.16 26.51
C LEU A 360 -11.84 -3.37 27.54
N SER A 361 -12.18 -2.34 28.34
CA SER A 361 -13.23 -2.46 29.36
C SER A 361 -14.64 -2.48 28.77
N GLY A 362 -14.79 -2.05 27.51
CA GLY A 362 -16.08 -1.84 26.85
C GLY A 362 -16.76 -0.52 27.20
N GLY A 363 -16.16 0.32 28.06
CA GLY A 363 -16.70 1.63 28.43
C GLY A 363 -16.76 2.62 27.26
N SER A 364 -15.95 2.41 26.23
CA SER A 364 -15.91 3.19 24.99
C SER A 364 -16.61 2.50 23.81
N ASP A 365 -17.37 1.44 24.06
CA ASP A 365 -18.20 0.81 23.03
C ASP A 365 -19.32 1.77 22.62
N LEU A 366 -19.57 1.93 21.31
CA LEU A 366 -20.65 2.80 20.83
C LEU A 366 -21.97 2.03 20.75
N GLU A 367 -23.07 2.73 21.03
CA GLU A 367 -24.43 2.30 20.67
C GLU A 367 -24.96 3.17 19.52
N VAL A 368 -24.88 2.64 18.30
CA VAL A 368 -25.29 3.36 17.08
C VAL A 368 -26.75 3.06 16.79
N SER A 369 -27.59 4.09 16.81
CA SER A 369 -29.00 3.99 16.41
C SER A 369 -29.17 4.36 14.94
N LEU A 370 -29.43 3.38 14.09
CA LEU A 370 -29.75 3.61 12.67
C LEU A 370 -31.27 3.64 12.47
N SER A 371 -31.79 4.80 12.09
CA SER A 371 -33.19 4.97 11.70
C SER A 371 -33.34 4.69 10.20
N LEU A 372 -34.06 3.62 9.87
CA LEU A 372 -34.22 3.13 8.50
C LEU A 372 -35.71 3.09 8.13
N VAL A 373 -36.03 3.36 6.86
CA VAL A 373 -37.34 3.03 6.30
C VAL A 373 -37.31 1.55 5.91
N LEU A 374 -38.02 0.72 6.67
CA LEU A 374 -38.10 -0.72 6.43
C LEU A 374 -39.25 -0.98 5.43
N GLY A 375 -38.96 -1.68 4.33
CA GLY A 375 -39.95 -2.01 3.31
C GLY A 375 -41.13 -2.80 3.90
N GLY A 376 -42.35 -2.44 3.51
CA GLY A 376 -43.59 -2.96 4.06
C GLY A 376 -43.73 -4.48 3.92
N GLY A 377 -43.58 -5.19 5.04
CA GLY A 377 -43.63 -6.64 5.07
C GLY A 377 -43.67 -7.22 6.47
N GLY A 378 -44.43 -6.63 7.41
CA GLY A 378 -44.96 -7.26 8.63
C GLY A 378 -43.98 -7.87 9.66
N GLY A 379 -42.69 -7.98 9.37
CA GLY A 379 -41.65 -8.45 10.28
C GLY A 379 -40.63 -7.34 10.49
N GLY A 380 -40.28 -7.08 11.76
CA GLY A 380 -39.23 -6.11 12.10
C GLY A 380 -37.97 -6.37 11.27
N GLY A 381 -37.39 -5.30 10.72
CA GLY A 381 -36.21 -5.40 9.87
C GLY A 381 -35.02 -5.98 10.62
N THR A 382 -34.10 -6.63 9.91
CA THR A 382 -32.81 -7.04 10.45
C THR A 382 -31.69 -6.48 9.60
N VAL A 383 -30.59 -6.11 10.26
CA VAL A 383 -29.34 -5.72 9.59
C VAL A 383 -28.24 -6.70 9.98
N GLN A 384 -27.27 -6.88 9.09
CA GLN A 384 -26.12 -7.77 9.33
C GLN A 384 -24.88 -6.92 9.60
N VAL A 385 -24.08 -7.27 10.60
CA VAL A 385 -22.92 -6.48 11.01
C VAL A 385 -21.67 -7.34 11.06
N LYS A 386 -20.61 -6.88 10.41
CA LYS A 386 -19.30 -7.52 10.38
C LYS A 386 -18.24 -6.56 10.91
N TYR A 387 -17.34 -7.05 11.77
CA TYR A 387 -16.39 -6.20 12.48
C TYR A 387 -14.94 -6.44 12.08
N LEU A 388 -14.19 -5.35 11.91
CA LEU A 388 -12.73 -5.36 11.99
C LEU A 388 -12.33 -5.06 13.45
N ARG A 389 -11.59 -5.97 14.09
CA ARG A 389 -11.32 -5.93 15.54
C ARG A 389 -9.86 -6.26 15.87
N ALA A 390 -9.41 -5.64 16.95
CA ALA A 390 -8.20 -5.97 17.70
C ALA A 390 -8.42 -5.56 19.17
N ASP A 391 -7.50 -5.96 20.05
CA ASP A 391 -7.54 -5.65 21.47
C ASP A 391 -7.10 -4.20 21.76
N SER A 392 -6.26 -3.62 20.89
CA SER A 392 -5.83 -2.23 21.00
C SER A 392 -5.46 -1.69 19.62
N VAL A 393 -5.56 -0.37 19.46
CA VAL A 393 -5.05 0.35 18.28
C VAL A 393 -3.54 0.10 18.08
N ALA A 394 -2.79 -0.17 19.15
CA ALA A 394 -1.36 -0.44 19.09
C ALA A 394 -1.02 -1.92 18.80
N GLN A 395 -2.03 -2.81 18.70
CA GLN A 395 -1.78 -4.23 18.45
C GLN A 395 -1.08 -4.44 17.10
N LYS A 396 -0.20 -5.45 17.03
CA LYS A 396 0.45 -5.91 15.79
C LYS A 396 0.06 -7.36 15.50
N GLY A 397 -0.38 -7.62 14.27
CA GLY A 397 -0.81 -8.95 13.84
C GLY A 397 -2.09 -9.44 14.54
N ASN A 398 -2.60 -10.60 14.12
CA ASN A 398 -3.81 -11.22 14.69
C ASN A 398 -5.05 -10.29 14.74
N PHE A 399 -5.15 -9.34 13.82
CA PHE A 399 -6.37 -8.57 13.62
C PHE A 399 -7.44 -9.50 13.05
N THR A 400 -8.71 -9.23 13.35
CA THR A 400 -9.81 -10.07 12.88
C THR A 400 -10.78 -9.27 12.03
N TRP A 401 -11.16 -9.81 10.87
CA TRP A 401 -12.23 -9.31 10.02
C TRP A 401 -13.36 -10.33 9.97
N GLY A 402 -14.49 -10.01 10.62
CA GLY A 402 -15.56 -10.97 10.85
C GLY A 402 -15.08 -12.23 11.58
N GLY A 403 -14.24 -12.09 12.61
CA GLY A 403 -13.69 -13.22 13.35
C GLY A 403 -12.57 -14.01 12.66
N GLN A 404 -12.22 -13.68 11.41
CA GLN A 404 -11.14 -14.36 10.68
C GLN A 404 -9.85 -13.53 10.66
N THR A 405 -8.70 -14.18 10.65
CA THR A 405 -7.39 -13.51 10.66
C THR A 405 -6.45 -14.05 9.58
N PHE A 406 -5.47 -13.25 9.19
CA PHE A 406 -4.29 -13.72 8.44
C PHE A 406 -3.18 -14.26 9.35
N GLY A 407 -3.38 -14.23 10.67
CA GLY A 407 -2.44 -14.72 11.67
C GLY A 407 -1.40 -13.68 12.09
N ALA A 408 -0.37 -14.18 12.76
CA ALA A 408 0.76 -13.38 13.24
C ALA A 408 1.81 -13.14 12.15
N THR A 409 2.88 -12.44 12.51
CA THR A 409 4.04 -12.23 11.65
C THR A 409 4.56 -13.57 11.10
N PHE A 410 4.74 -13.64 9.78
CA PHE A 410 5.21 -14.81 9.03
C PHE A 410 4.33 -16.06 9.13
N ALA A 411 3.05 -15.92 9.45
CA ALA A 411 2.11 -17.04 9.57
C ALA A 411 1.13 -17.18 8.39
N SER A 412 1.05 -16.20 7.49
CA SER A 412 0.00 -16.15 6.48
C SER A 412 0.41 -16.75 5.13
N ASP A 413 -0.42 -17.65 4.60
CA ASP A 413 -0.35 -18.05 3.18
C ASP A 413 -1.34 -17.27 2.29
N GLY A 414 -1.89 -16.17 2.80
CA GLY A 414 -2.83 -15.30 2.10
C GLY A 414 -4.30 -15.72 2.19
N ARG A 415 -4.62 -16.77 2.93
CA ARG A 415 -5.99 -17.16 3.28
C ARG A 415 -6.40 -16.59 4.63
N LEU A 416 -7.68 -16.24 4.75
CA LEU A 416 -8.30 -15.95 6.04
C LEU A 416 -8.52 -17.26 6.79
N GLU A 417 -8.06 -17.32 8.03
CA GLU A 417 -8.21 -18.45 8.94
C GLU A 417 -9.25 -18.13 10.02
N GLY A 418 -9.98 -19.15 10.47
CA GLY A 418 -11.09 -19.01 11.42
C GLY A 418 -12.48 -19.05 10.75
N VAL A 419 -13.51 -18.93 11.58
CA VAL A 419 -14.92 -18.97 11.16
C VAL A 419 -15.41 -17.54 10.93
N GLU A 420 -16.00 -17.28 9.77
CA GLU A 420 -16.62 -15.98 9.50
C GLU A 420 -17.82 -15.77 10.43
N SER A 421 -17.82 -14.63 11.11
CA SER A 421 -18.85 -14.19 12.05
C SER A 421 -19.46 -12.89 11.56
N ILE A 422 -20.77 -12.94 11.32
CA ILE A 422 -21.62 -11.82 10.91
C ILE A 422 -22.82 -11.84 11.86
N GLN A 423 -23.02 -10.72 12.57
CA GLN A 423 -24.05 -10.61 13.60
C GLN A 423 -25.35 -10.06 13.01
N SER A 424 -26.47 -10.72 13.32
CA SER A 424 -27.81 -10.24 12.97
C SER A 424 -28.35 -9.35 14.09
N VAL A 425 -28.65 -8.09 13.77
CA VAL A 425 -29.27 -7.12 14.69
C VAL A 425 -30.72 -6.90 14.28
N SER A 426 -31.64 -7.09 15.22
CA SER A 426 -33.08 -6.84 14.99
C SER A 426 -33.39 -5.36 15.20
N CYS A 427 -34.24 -4.80 14.34
CA CYS A 427 -34.66 -3.41 14.41
C CYS A 427 -36.03 -3.32 15.11
N SER A 428 -36.14 -2.37 16.03
CA SER A 428 -37.41 -2.01 16.66
C SER A 428 -38.28 -1.24 15.66
N THR A 429 -39.59 -1.49 15.61
CA THR A 429 -40.55 -0.73 14.79
C THR A 429 -41.32 0.26 15.65
N SER A 430 -41.40 1.52 15.26
CA SER A 430 -42.10 2.55 16.05
C SER A 430 -43.63 2.54 15.88
N ASP A 431 -44.17 1.84 14.88
CA ASP A 431 -45.62 1.69 14.72
C ASP A 431 -45.96 0.48 13.83
N SER A 432 -46.71 -0.50 14.35
CA SER A 432 -47.13 -1.68 13.58
C SER A 432 -48.29 -1.39 12.62
N GLN A 433 -48.85 -0.17 12.62
CA GLN A 433 -50.02 0.20 11.81
C GLN A 433 -49.73 1.17 10.65
N SER A 434 -48.50 1.66 10.49
CA SER A 434 -48.11 2.55 9.38
C SER A 434 -47.64 1.78 8.14
N GLN A 435 -48.10 2.19 6.95
CA GLN A 435 -47.68 1.64 5.64
C GLN A 435 -46.21 1.95 5.30
N SER A 436 -45.57 2.87 6.04
CA SER A 436 -44.13 3.13 6.00
C SER A 436 -43.56 2.88 7.40
N GLN A 437 -43.09 1.66 7.66
CA GLN A 437 -42.51 1.29 8.95
C GLN A 437 -41.10 1.88 9.04
N SER A 438 -40.94 2.97 9.79
CA SER A 438 -39.62 3.39 10.27
C SER A 438 -39.20 2.45 11.39
N GLY A 439 -38.00 1.89 11.27
CA GLY A 439 -37.40 1.07 12.31
C GLY A 439 -36.07 1.63 12.79
N VAL A 440 -35.79 1.44 14.08
CA VAL A 440 -34.49 1.79 14.69
C VAL A 440 -33.74 0.50 14.99
N CYS A 441 -32.59 0.34 14.37
CA CYS A 441 -31.64 -0.75 14.66
C CYS A 441 -30.56 -0.18 15.60
N THR A 442 -30.36 -0.80 16.77
CA THR A 442 -29.30 -0.40 17.70
C THR A 442 -28.12 -1.35 17.55
N ILE A 443 -27.02 -0.86 16.98
CA ILE A 443 -25.81 -1.63 16.70
C ILE A 443 -24.74 -1.26 17.71
N LYS A 444 -24.16 -2.27 18.36
CA LYS A 444 -22.99 -2.09 19.22
C LYS A 444 -21.71 -2.04 18.37
N VAL A 445 -20.86 -1.03 18.56
CA VAL A 445 -19.57 -0.90 17.85
C VAL A 445 -18.42 -0.88 18.86
N PRO A 446 -17.79 -2.03 19.14
CA PRO A 446 -16.79 -2.15 20.19
C PRO A 446 -15.53 -1.29 19.98
N ALA A 447 -14.84 -0.90 21.05
CA ALA A 447 -13.57 -0.17 20.97
C ALA A 447 -12.35 -1.12 20.98
N PRO A 448 -11.31 -0.94 20.14
CA PRO A 448 -11.34 -0.28 18.83
C PRO A 448 -11.98 -1.18 17.77
N SER A 449 -12.70 -0.61 16.80
CA SER A 449 -13.23 -1.42 15.68
C SER A 449 -13.67 -0.62 14.47
N ILE A 450 -13.96 -1.34 13.39
CA ILE A 450 -14.86 -0.87 12.33
C ILE A 450 -16.05 -1.83 12.28
N ALA A 451 -17.25 -1.29 12.22
CA ALA A 451 -18.47 -2.02 11.89
C ALA A 451 -18.86 -1.74 10.44
N LEU A 452 -18.95 -2.78 9.62
CA LEU A 452 -19.62 -2.74 8.32
C LEU A 452 -21.01 -3.34 8.48
N ILE A 453 -22.02 -2.49 8.29
CA ILE A 453 -23.43 -2.80 8.48
C ILE A 453 -24.06 -2.95 7.10
N PHE A 454 -24.56 -4.14 6.79
CA PHE A 454 -25.29 -4.45 5.57
C PHE A 454 -26.79 -4.29 5.82
N LEU A 455 -27.44 -3.44 5.02
CA LEU A 455 -28.87 -3.15 5.17
C LEU A 455 -29.76 -4.12 4.40
N THR A 456 -29.18 -4.94 3.52
CA THR A 456 -29.88 -5.97 2.75
C THR A 456 -29.02 -7.24 2.66
N PRO A 457 -29.62 -8.45 2.58
CA PRO A 457 -28.88 -9.70 2.38
C PRO A 457 -28.04 -9.69 1.09
N ASP A 458 -28.56 -9.07 0.02
CA ASP A 458 -27.84 -8.95 -1.26
C ASP A 458 -26.56 -8.14 -1.09
N ALA A 459 -26.60 -7.04 -0.32
CA ALA A 459 -25.41 -6.22 -0.07
C ALA A 459 -24.30 -6.98 0.67
N GLN A 460 -24.63 -8.01 1.44
CA GLN A 460 -23.65 -8.85 2.12
C GLN A 460 -22.99 -9.87 1.17
N THR A 461 -23.78 -10.40 0.24
CA THR A 461 -23.40 -11.53 -0.59
C THR A 461 -23.09 -11.16 -2.03
N GLU A 462 -23.15 -9.89 -2.40
CA GLU A 462 -22.95 -9.47 -3.78
C GLU A 462 -21.55 -9.80 -4.32
N GLY A 463 -21.54 -10.18 -5.59
CA GLY A 463 -20.37 -10.37 -6.41
C GLY A 463 -20.54 -9.64 -7.74
N LYS A 464 -19.47 -9.69 -8.55
CA LYS A 464 -19.42 -9.00 -9.84
C LYS A 464 -20.56 -9.46 -10.76
N GLY A 465 -21.26 -8.50 -11.36
CA GLY A 465 -22.35 -8.77 -12.32
C GLY A 465 -23.67 -9.20 -11.67
N GLY A 466 -23.88 -8.90 -10.39
CA GLY A 466 -25.12 -9.23 -9.66
C GLY A 466 -25.22 -10.70 -9.26
N VAL A 467 -24.15 -11.48 -9.41
CA VAL A 467 -24.05 -12.88 -8.99
C VAL A 467 -23.52 -12.92 -7.55
N PRO A 468 -23.93 -13.87 -6.70
CA PRO A 468 -23.34 -14.02 -5.38
C PRO A 468 -21.81 -14.15 -5.39
N ARG A 469 -21.17 -13.58 -4.37
CA ARG A 469 -19.73 -13.55 -4.15
C ARG A 469 -19.16 -14.97 -4.15
N ALA A 470 -18.34 -15.27 -5.16
CA ALA A 470 -17.58 -16.49 -5.17
C ALA A 470 -16.53 -16.49 -4.04
N PRO A 471 -16.24 -17.65 -3.42
CA PRO A 471 -15.12 -17.79 -2.50
C PRO A 471 -13.82 -17.33 -3.15
N ALA A 472 -12.92 -16.77 -2.35
CA ALA A 472 -11.60 -16.36 -2.84
C ALA A 472 -10.82 -17.59 -3.32
N GLY A 473 -10.45 -17.60 -4.61
CA GLY A 473 -9.64 -18.66 -5.19
C GLY A 473 -8.22 -18.67 -4.63
N THR A 474 -7.63 -19.87 -4.60
CA THR A 474 -6.20 -20.09 -4.36
C THR A 474 -5.55 -20.59 -5.63
N PHE A 475 -4.29 -20.22 -5.85
CA PHE A 475 -3.54 -20.61 -7.04
C PHE A 475 -2.22 -21.21 -6.58
N ALA A 476 -2.00 -22.49 -6.88
CA ALA A 476 -0.75 -23.15 -6.55
C ALA A 476 0.36 -22.70 -7.51
N THR A 477 1.57 -22.52 -7.00
CA THR A 477 2.76 -22.41 -7.84
C THR A 477 3.36 -23.81 -8.04
N SER A 478 3.59 -24.21 -9.29
CA SER A 478 4.35 -25.42 -9.64
C SER A 478 5.87 -25.17 -9.60
N LEU A 479 6.28 -23.91 -9.42
CA LEU A 479 7.68 -23.51 -9.32
C LEU A 479 8.01 -23.28 -7.83
N VAL A 480 8.76 -24.22 -7.27
CA VAL A 480 9.43 -24.07 -5.99
C VAL A 480 10.87 -23.64 -6.23
N THR A 481 11.42 -22.78 -5.37
CA THR A 481 12.85 -22.47 -5.40
C THR A 481 13.63 -23.79 -5.37
N ARG A 482 14.54 -24.00 -6.34
CA ARG A 482 15.39 -25.19 -6.40
C ARG A 482 16.20 -25.26 -5.11
N THR A 483 15.80 -26.12 -4.18
CA THR A 483 16.54 -26.36 -2.95
C THR A 483 17.76 -27.21 -3.28
N ARG A 484 18.92 -26.57 -3.45
CA ARG A 484 20.19 -27.30 -3.37
C ARG A 484 20.48 -27.53 -1.89
N ASN A 485 19.88 -28.56 -1.30
CA ASN A 485 20.22 -29.00 0.04
C ASN A 485 21.65 -29.56 0.01
N THR A 486 22.62 -28.79 0.49
CA THR A 486 24.02 -29.23 0.67
C THR A 486 24.28 -29.83 2.06
N ALA A 487 23.30 -29.81 2.97
CA ALA A 487 23.40 -30.46 4.27
C ALA A 487 22.10 -31.17 4.62
N THR A 488 22.15 -32.49 4.75
CA THR A 488 21.12 -33.32 5.38
C THR A 488 21.63 -33.70 6.77
N VAL A 489 20.84 -33.44 7.81
CA VAL A 489 21.09 -33.92 9.17
C VAL A 489 20.11 -35.05 9.45
N ASP A 490 20.59 -36.12 10.06
CA ASP A 490 19.74 -37.24 10.49
C ASP A 490 18.63 -36.72 11.45
N PRO A 491 17.34 -37.02 11.18
CA PRO A 491 16.22 -36.59 12.04
C PRO A 491 16.36 -37.04 13.50
N GLY A 492 16.97 -38.20 13.76
CA GLY A 492 17.23 -38.69 15.11
C GLY A 492 18.28 -37.85 15.85
N VAL A 493 19.28 -37.33 15.12
CA VAL A 493 20.31 -36.43 15.66
C VAL A 493 19.72 -35.05 15.97
N LEU A 494 18.82 -34.56 15.11
CA LEU A 494 18.11 -33.29 15.37
C LEU A 494 17.18 -33.40 16.59
N ALA A 495 16.48 -34.52 16.73
CA ALA A 495 15.53 -34.76 17.82
C ALA A 495 16.20 -34.80 19.21
N THR A 496 17.48 -35.16 19.29
CA THR A 496 18.26 -35.18 20.55
C THR A 496 19.25 -34.03 20.67
N SER A 497 19.28 -33.10 19.69
CA SER A 497 20.24 -32.00 19.68
C SER A 497 19.79 -30.87 20.59
N ASN A 498 20.60 -30.58 21.62
CA ASN A 498 20.41 -29.43 22.51
C ASN A 498 21.03 -28.13 21.94
N GLY A 499 21.27 -28.07 20.63
CA GLY A 499 21.48 -26.82 19.89
C GLY A 499 22.78 -26.02 20.13
N HIS A 500 23.72 -26.48 20.96
CA HIS A 500 24.80 -25.57 21.43
C HIS A 500 26.26 -25.99 21.26
N THR A 501 26.62 -27.17 20.77
CA THR A 501 28.04 -27.51 20.56
C THR A 501 28.21 -28.56 19.46
N GLY A 502 28.98 -28.24 18.41
CA GLY A 502 29.28 -29.22 17.35
C GLY A 502 29.85 -28.66 16.04
N MET A 503 29.75 -27.35 15.79
CA MET A 503 30.26 -26.71 14.57
C MET A 503 31.52 -25.86 14.76
N ASP A 504 32.04 -25.74 15.99
CA ASP A 504 33.19 -24.85 16.32
C ASP A 504 34.51 -25.24 15.63
N ARG A 505 34.55 -26.41 14.97
CA ARG A 505 35.76 -26.92 14.28
C ARG A 505 35.57 -27.14 12.78
N VAL A 506 34.41 -26.81 12.20
CA VAL A 506 34.14 -27.01 10.77
C VAL A 506 33.95 -25.67 10.09
N VAL A 507 35.03 -25.11 9.54
CA VAL A 507 34.96 -23.95 8.65
C VAL A 507 34.72 -24.46 7.24
N GLY A 508 33.45 -24.62 6.87
CA GLY A 508 33.02 -25.10 5.54
C GLY A 508 31.92 -24.22 4.98
N SER A 509 32.08 -23.77 3.73
CA SER A 509 31.04 -23.06 2.97
C SER A 509 29.96 -24.04 2.53
N THR A 510 28.70 -23.77 2.87
CA THR A 510 27.53 -24.56 2.40
C THR A 510 27.00 -24.11 1.03
N SER A 511 27.68 -23.19 0.35
CA SER A 511 27.33 -22.73 -1.00
C SER A 511 28.15 -23.46 -2.07
N GLU A 512 27.47 -23.95 -3.11
CA GLU A 512 28.08 -24.41 -4.36
C GLU A 512 28.96 -23.30 -4.98
N GLY A 513 30.19 -23.64 -5.34
CA GLY A 513 31.08 -22.78 -6.14
C GLY A 513 32.08 -21.89 -5.40
N ARG A 514 32.25 -22.00 -4.07
CA ARG A 514 33.34 -21.28 -3.36
C ARG A 514 34.58 -22.17 -3.17
N VAL A 515 35.70 -21.73 -3.73
CA VAL A 515 37.04 -22.24 -3.38
C VAL A 515 37.47 -21.55 -2.08
N SER A 516 37.78 -22.34 -1.04
CA SER A 516 38.24 -21.84 0.26
C SER A 516 39.58 -21.11 0.16
N GLY A 517 39.58 -19.81 0.39
CA GLY A 517 40.78 -19.02 0.66
C GLY A 517 40.77 -18.52 2.10
N ALA A 518 41.08 -19.38 3.07
CA ALA A 518 41.27 -18.98 4.47
C ALA A 518 42.67 -19.42 4.92
N LEU A 519 43.61 -18.47 4.91
CA LEU A 519 44.88 -18.59 5.65
C LEU A 519 44.55 -18.57 7.14
N GLY A 520 44.90 -19.66 7.83
CA GLY A 520 44.57 -19.90 9.23
C GLY A 520 45.20 -18.91 10.19
N ARG A 521 44.40 -18.44 11.16
CA ARG A 521 44.91 -17.96 12.45
C ARG A 521 44.69 -19.06 13.48
N ALA A 522 45.73 -19.88 13.67
CA ALA A 522 45.83 -20.74 14.84
C ALA A 522 46.14 -19.85 16.06
N GLY A 523 45.30 -19.92 17.08
CA GLY A 523 45.59 -19.36 18.40
C GLY A 523 46.50 -20.29 19.19
N VAL A 524 47.35 -19.72 20.04
CA VAL A 524 47.88 -20.38 21.23
C VAL A 524 47.90 -19.33 22.34
N GLY A 525 47.30 -19.66 23.48
CA GLY A 525 47.18 -18.79 24.64
C GLY A 525 48.26 -18.98 25.71
N VAL A 526 48.16 -18.08 26.69
CA VAL A 526 48.57 -18.15 28.11
C VAL A 526 50.08 -18.23 28.44
N GLY A 527 50.57 -17.15 29.07
CA GLY A 527 51.39 -17.19 30.29
C GLY A 527 52.92 -17.13 30.11
N GLY A 528 53.56 -16.08 30.65
CA GLY A 528 55.00 -16.09 30.90
C GLY A 528 55.68 -14.72 30.95
N VAL A 529 56.19 -14.37 32.13
CA VAL A 529 57.01 -13.22 32.55
C VAL A 529 58.22 -12.94 31.63
N GLY A 530 58.58 -11.66 31.40
CA GLY A 530 59.93 -11.32 30.89
C GLY A 530 60.13 -9.90 30.32
N GLY A 531 60.43 -8.94 31.19
CA GLY A 531 61.45 -7.87 31.06
C GLY A 531 61.69 -7.06 29.77
N VAL A 532 61.69 -5.72 29.98
CA VAL A 532 62.81 -4.78 29.70
C VAL A 532 62.92 -4.15 28.29
N VAL A 533 62.63 -2.82 28.26
CA VAL A 533 63.41 -1.70 27.64
C VAL A 533 63.45 -1.67 26.08
N ALA A 534 63.30 -0.57 25.33
CA ALA A 534 63.50 0.86 25.54
C ALA A 534 62.90 1.68 24.38
N LEU A 535 62.72 2.99 24.64
CA LEU A 535 63.04 4.15 23.78
C LEU A 535 62.42 4.22 22.36
N GLY A 536 61.78 5.31 21.93
CA GLY A 536 61.61 6.63 22.53
C GLY A 536 61.17 7.64 21.45
N MET A 537 60.54 8.71 21.93
CA MET A 537 60.48 10.09 21.38
C MET A 537 59.96 10.29 19.93
N GLY A 538 58.97 11.14 19.66
CA GLY A 538 58.25 12.06 20.54
C GLY A 538 57.33 13.04 19.77
N VAL A 539 56.74 13.93 20.58
CA VAL A 539 56.23 15.29 20.29
C VAL A 539 54.84 15.44 19.65
N LEU A 540 53.85 15.60 20.54
CA LEU A 540 52.95 16.75 20.75
C LEU A 540 52.52 17.67 19.58
N GLY A 541 51.19 17.93 19.56
CA GLY A 541 50.50 19.06 18.90
C GLY A 541 49.44 18.55 17.93
N GLY A 542 48.14 18.48 18.22
CA GLY A 542 47.29 19.49 18.82
C GLY A 542 46.81 20.48 17.75
N VAL A 543 45.75 20.17 17.00
CA VAL A 543 44.80 21.13 16.40
C VAL A 543 43.48 20.41 16.09
N VAL A 544 42.42 20.91 16.73
CA VAL A 544 41.01 20.77 16.35
C VAL A 544 40.80 21.54 15.05
N LEU A 545 40.22 20.92 14.02
CA LEU A 545 39.56 21.65 12.93
C LEU A 545 38.34 20.87 12.43
N VAL A 546 37.20 21.45 12.74
CA VAL A 546 35.87 21.23 12.18
C VAL A 546 35.87 21.62 10.71
N PHE A 547 35.35 20.77 9.82
CA PHE A 547 34.58 21.02 8.58
C PHE A 547 34.17 19.61 8.10
N GLY A 548 32.92 19.19 8.00
CA GLY A 548 31.79 19.86 7.35
C GLY A 548 31.74 19.43 5.89
N PHE A 549 31.21 18.22 5.62
CA PHE A 549 30.38 17.83 4.46
C PHE A 549 29.75 16.46 4.73
#